data_AF-C7Z634-F1
#
_entry.id   AF-C7Z634-F1
#
_cell.length_a   1.000
_cell.length_b   1.000
_cell.length_c   1.000
_cell.angle_alpha   90.00
_cell.angle_beta   90.00
_cell.angle_gamma   90.00
#
_symmetry.space_group_name_H-M   'P 1'
#
loop_
_entity.id
_entity.type
_entity.pdbx_description
1 polymer ?
#
loop_
_entity_poly.entity_id
_entity_poly.type
_entity_poly.pdbx_seq_one_letter_code
_entity_poly.pdbx_strand_id
1 'polypeptide(L)'
;EPVIHQPIPVRPGLPTRKSSGPLVVPRDSSAVGPLEPDFGPDDVRAMSPRRTSEDLDRMGKEARDEMKRHAKALQDSLLTIFNRIEAVREEHDKLDNNNKFLQKYIGDLMSTSKITASSSRKK
;
A
#
# COMPACT_ATOMS: atom_id res chain seq x y z
N GLU A 1 31.46 -24.39 -42.99
CA GLU A 1 30.27 -23.85 -42.29
C GLU A 1 29.10 -23.75 -43.28
N PRO A 2 27.86 -24.09 -42.92
CA PRO A 2 26.73 -23.90 -43.81
C PRO A 2 26.26 -22.43 -43.76
N VAL A 3 26.27 -21.76 -44.91
CA VAL A 3 25.78 -20.39 -45.06
C VAL A 3 24.25 -20.42 -45.11
N ILE A 4 23.60 -19.92 -44.05
CA ILE A 4 22.14 -19.83 -43.98
C ILE A 4 21.69 -18.60 -44.77
N HIS A 5 21.16 -18.82 -45.97
CA HIS A 5 20.58 -17.76 -46.80
C HIS A 5 19.17 -17.43 -46.32
N GLN A 6 19.04 -16.53 -45.34
CA GLN A 6 17.72 -16.06 -44.90
C GLN A 6 17.16 -15.02 -45.88
N PRO A 7 15.90 -15.13 -46.33
CA PRO A 7 15.30 -14.11 -47.20
C PRO A 7 15.08 -12.81 -46.43
N ILE A 8 15.45 -11.68 -47.04
CA ILE A 8 15.23 -10.34 -46.48
C ILE A 8 13.71 -10.12 -46.38
N PRO A 9 13.15 -9.84 -45.19
CA PRO A 9 11.72 -9.58 -45.04
C PRO A 9 11.32 -8.33 -45.83
N VAL A 10 10.56 -8.51 -46.91
CA VAL A 10 10.01 -7.39 -47.69
C VAL A 10 8.70 -6.97 -47.04
N ARG A 11 8.59 -5.68 -46.70
CA ARG A 11 7.35 -5.11 -46.14
C ARG A 11 6.21 -5.31 -47.15
N PRO A 12 5.07 -5.89 -46.75
CA PRO A 12 3.87 -5.95 -47.60
C PRO A 12 3.42 -4.54 -47.99
N GLY A 13 3.08 -4.34 -49.27
CA GLY A 13 2.58 -3.06 -49.76
C GLY A 13 1.29 -2.66 -49.03
N LEU A 14 1.17 -1.40 -48.63
CA LEU A 14 -0.07 -0.92 -48.01
C LEU A 14 -1.22 -1.00 -49.04
N PRO A 15 -2.35 -1.63 -48.71
CA PRO A 15 -3.52 -1.60 -49.58
C PRO A 15 -4.02 -0.16 -49.71
N THR A 16 -4.25 0.28 -50.94
CA THR A 16 -4.83 1.60 -51.23
C THR A 16 -6.28 1.61 -50.74
N ARG A 17 -6.55 2.27 -49.60
CA ARG A 17 -7.93 2.48 -49.14
C ARG A 17 -8.58 3.54 -50.03
N LYS A 18 -9.70 3.18 -50.67
CA LYS A 18 -10.63 4.15 -51.24
C LYS A 18 -11.12 5.06 -50.10
N SER A 19 -11.26 6.37 -50.35
CA SER A 19 -11.85 7.27 -49.35
C SER A 19 -13.26 6.80 -49.04
N SER A 20 -13.49 6.35 -47.81
CA SER A 20 -14.84 6.14 -47.30
C SER A 20 -15.44 7.53 -47.18
N GLY A 21 -16.46 7.82 -48.00
CA GLY A 21 -17.14 9.12 -48.01
C GLY A 21 -17.68 9.55 -46.63
N PRO A 22 -18.36 10.71 -46.56
CA PRO A 22 -18.81 11.28 -45.30
C PRO A 22 -19.65 10.30 -44.49
N LEU A 23 -19.26 10.11 -43.23
CA LEU A 23 -19.82 9.16 -42.26
C LEU A 23 -21.13 9.69 -41.65
N VAL A 24 -21.97 10.34 -42.47
CA VAL A 24 -23.23 10.94 -42.06
C VAL A 24 -24.30 9.86 -42.07
N VAL A 25 -24.67 9.40 -40.89
CA VAL A 25 -25.74 8.43 -40.71
C VAL A 25 -27.00 9.16 -40.23
N PRO A 26 -28.17 8.95 -40.87
CA PRO A 26 -29.44 9.52 -40.41
C PRO A 26 -29.74 9.14 -38.96
N ARG A 27 -30.41 10.04 -38.23
CA ARG A 27 -30.67 9.91 -36.78
C ARG A 27 -31.49 8.66 -36.41
N ASP A 28 -32.26 8.12 -37.35
CA ASP A 28 -33.13 6.95 -37.15
C ASP A 28 -32.51 5.65 -37.70
N SER A 29 -31.22 5.67 -38.05
CA SER A 29 -30.53 4.49 -38.61
C SER A 29 -30.21 3.46 -37.52
N SER A 30 -30.58 2.21 -37.78
CA SER A 30 -30.21 1.05 -36.94
C SER A 30 -28.73 0.67 -37.04
N ALA A 31 -27.96 1.31 -37.93
CA ALA A 31 -26.53 1.04 -38.12
C ALA A 31 -25.63 1.61 -37.01
N VAL A 32 -26.19 2.41 -36.09
CA VAL A 32 -25.43 3.06 -35.00
C VAL A 32 -26.13 2.76 -33.67
N GLY A 33 -25.62 1.76 -32.97
CA GLY A 33 -26.01 1.37 -31.63
C GLY A 33 -24.92 0.50 -31.00
N PRO A 34 -25.04 0.07 -29.74
CA PRO A 34 -24.17 -0.95 -29.17
C PRO A 34 -24.34 -2.24 -29.97
N LEU A 35 -23.52 -2.40 -31.01
CA LEU A 35 -23.38 -3.64 -31.75
C LEU A 35 -22.49 -4.52 -30.89
N GLU A 36 -23.02 -5.66 -30.45
CA GLU A 36 -22.18 -6.75 -29.97
C GLU A 36 -21.23 -7.11 -31.11
N PRO A 37 -19.92 -6.84 -30.99
CA PRO A 37 -18.99 -7.13 -32.04
C PRO A 37 -18.91 -8.65 -32.24
N ASP A 38 -19.32 -9.12 -33.42
CA ASP A 38 -19.15 -10.51 -33.84
C ASP A 38 -17.67 -10.77 -34.11
N PHE A 39 -17.01 -11.46 -33.18
CA PHE A 39 -15.60 -11.80 -33.30
C PHE A 39 -15.49 -13.11 -34.07
N GLY A 40 -14.90 -13.05 -35.27
CA GLY A 40 -14.67 -14.24 -36.08
C GLY A 40 -13.76 -15.27 -35.39
N PRO A 41 -13.74 -16.53 -35.86
CA PRO A 41 -13.02 -17.63 -35.24
C PRO A 41 -11.49 -17.45 -35.16
N ASP A 42 -10.92 -16.59 -36.01
CA ASP A 42 -9.49 -16.23 -36.01
C ASP A 42 -9.20 -14.88 -35.29
N ASP A 43 -10.19 -14.24 -34.66
CA ASP A 43 -9.98 -12.99 -33.94
C ASP A 43 -9.22 -13.25 -32.63
N VAL A 44 -8.04 -12.64 -32.50
CA VAL A 44 -7.20 -12.72 -31.29
C VAL A 44 -7.94 -12.31 -30.02
N ARG A 45 -8.99 -11.49 -30.13
CA ARG A 45 -9.83 -11.06 -29.01
C ARG A 45 -10.85 -12.14 -28.59
N ALA A 46 -11.13 -13.14 -29.42
CA ALA A 46 -11.89 -14.34 -29.05
C ALA A 46 -11.01 -15.42 -28.40
N MET A 47 -9.68 -15.33 -28.60
CA MET A 47 -8.70 -16.32 -28.14
C MET A 47 -8.14 -16.07 -26.73
N SER A 48 -8.52 -14.96 -26.09
CA SER A 48 -8.19 -14.67 -24.68
C SER A 48 -9.42 -14.89 -23.81
N PRO A 49 -9.33 -15.63 -22.69
CA PRO A 49 -10.43 -15.75 -21.74
C PRO A 49 -10.85 -14.37 -21.26
N ARG A 50 -11.97 -13.86 -21.78
CA ARG A 50 -12.56 -12.62 -21.28
C ARG A 50 -13.26 -12.97 -19.98
N ARG A 51 -12.76 -12.44 -18.86
CA ARG A 51 -13.53 -12.39 -17.62
C ARG A 51 -14.86 -11.70 -17.95
N THR A 52 -15.97 -12.35 -17.62
CA THR A 52 -17.28 -11.72 -17.75
C THR A 52 -17.31 -10.46 -16.88
N SER A 53 -18.16 -9.49 -17.19
CA SER A 53 -18.30 -8.27 -16.36
C SER A 53 -18.54 -8.61 -14.89
N GLU A 54 -19.29 -9.68 -14.61
CA GLU A 54 -19.53 -10.23 -13.28
C GLU A 54 -18.25 -10.69 -12.57
N ASP A 55 -17.31 -11.34 -13.27
CA ASP A 55 -16.03 -11.76 -12.69
C ASP A 55 -15.15 -10.57 -12.31
N LEU A 56 -15.18 -9.49 -13.10
CA LEU A 56 -14.46 -8.25 -12.79
C LEU A 56 -15.04 -7.54 -11.56
N ASP A 57 -16.37 -7.51 -11.45
CA ASP A 57 -17.06 -6.95 -10.28
C ASP A 57 -16.77 -7.76 -9.01
N ARG A 58 -16.77 -9.10 -9.10
CA ARG A 58 -16.42 -9.98 -7.98
C ARG A 58 -14.99 -9.74 -7.51
N MET A 59 -14.03 -9.70 -8.44
CA MET A 59 -12.63 -9.40 -8.12
C MET A 59 -12.46 -8.00 -7.52
N GLY A 60 -13.16 -7.00 -8.04
CA GLY A 60 -13.13 -5.64 -7.52
C GLY A 60 -13.67 -5.56 -6.09
N LYS A 61 -14.71 -6.33 -5.77
CA LYS A 61 -15.26 -6.45 -4.42
C LYS A 61 -14.29 -7.15 -3.47
N GLU A 62 -13.74 -8.29 -3.87
CA GLU A 62 -12.75 -9.04 -3.08
C GLU A 62 -11.52 -8.20 -2.75
N ALA A 63 -10.97 -7.48 -3.73
CA ALA A 63 -9.81 -6.60 -3.52
C ALA A 63 -10.11 -5.48 -2.52
N ARG A 64 -11.31 -4.88 -2.59
CA ARG A 64 -11.74 -3.83 -1.64
C ARG A 64 -11.93 -4.39 -0.23
N ASP A 65 -12.52 -5.57 -0.12
CA ASP A 65 -12.76 -6.22 1.17
C ASP A 65 -11.44 -6.65 1.82
N GLU A 66 -10.48 -7.14 1.04
CA GLU A 66 -9.15 -7.48 1.53
C GLU A 66 -8.38 -6.23 1.98
N MET A 67 -8.42 -5.15 1.20
CA MET A 67 -7.83 -3.86 1.60
C MET A 67 -8.42 -3.33 2.92
N LYS A 68 -9.74 -3.47 3.12
CA LYS A 68 -10.40 -3.10 4.39
C LYS A 68 -9.94 -3.98 5.55
N ARG A 69 -9.77 -5.29 5.35
CA ARG A 69 -9.23 -6.19 6.38
C ARG A 69 -7.83 -5.78 6.79
N HIS A 70 -6.95 -5.52 5.83
CA HIS A 70 -5.59 -5.06 6.10
C HIS A 70 -5.57 -3.73 6.87
N ALA A 71 -6.39 -2.76 6.44
CA ALA A 71 -6.50 -1.48 7.14
C ALA A 71 -6.95 -1.66 8.61
N LYS A 72 -7.93 -2.54 8.86
CA LYS A 72 -8.40 -2.85 10.22
C LYS A 72 -7.33 -3.53 11.06
N ALA A 73 -6.65 -4.53 10.52
CA ALA A 73 -5.55 -5.21 11.23
C ALA A 73 -4.42 -4.24 11.60
N LEU A 74 -4.11 -3.29 10.72
CA LEU A 74 -3.14 -2.25 10.99
C LEU A 74 -3.60 -1.30 12.11
N GLN A 75 -4.88 -0.89 12.10
CA GLN A 75 -5.46 -0.05 13.15
C GLN A 75 -5.39 -0.75 14.52
N ASP A 76 -5.77 -2.03 14.59
CA ASP A 76 -5.73 -2.82 15.82
C ASP A 76 -4.28 -2.98 16.33
N SER A 77 -3.33 -3.18 15.41
CA SER A 77 -1.90 -3.25 15.74
C SER A 77 -1.38 -1.91 16.30
N LEU A 78 -1.74 -0.79 15.68
CA LEU A 78 -1.37 0.54 16.15
C LEU A 78 -1.94 0.85 17.53
N LEU A 79 -3.20 0.47 17.79
CA LEU A 79 -3.82 0.66 19.10
C LEU A 79 -3.10 -0.16 20.19
N THR A 80 -2.69 -1.39 19.86
CA THR A 80 -1.91 -2.25 20.76
C THR A 80 -0.55 -1.63 21.09
N ILE A 81 0.15 -1.09 20.08
CA ILE A 81 1.43 -0.40 20.28
C ILE A 81 1.23 0.85 21.15
N PHE A 82 0.20 1.64 20.89
CA PHE A 82 -0.12 2.83 21.66
C PHE A 82 -0.31 2.50 23.15
N ASN A 83 -1.14 1.50 23.47
CA ASN A 83 -1.36 1.08 24.86
C ASN A 83 -0.07 0.62 25.55
N ARG A 84 0.81 -0.06 24.81
CA ARG A 84 2.11 -0.50 25.33
C ARG A 84 3.05 0.67 25.59
N ILE A 85 3.03 1.69 24.74
CA ILE A 85 3.82 2.93 24.95
C ILE A 85 3.32 3.66 26.21
N GLU A 86 2.01 3.80 26.38
CA GLU A 86 1.45 4.46 27.57
C GLU A 86 1.83 3.73 28.86
N ALA A 87 1.73 2.39 28.89
CA ALA A 87 2.15 1.59 30.04
C ALA A 87 3.64 1.79 30.38
N VAL A 88 4.51 1.79 29.36
CA VAL A 88 5.95 2.04 29.54
C VAL A 88 6.21 3.46 30.03
N ARG A 89 5.45 4.45 29.56
CA ARG A 89 5.56 5.85 29.99
C ARG A 89 5.22 5.99 31.48
N GLU A 90 4.12 5.38 31.92
CA GLU A 90 3.73 5.41 33.34
C GLU A 90 4.75 4.74 34.26
N GLU A 91 5.30 3.60 33.85
CA GLU A 91 6.37 2.93 34.60
C GLU A 91 7.64 3.78 34.64
N HIS A 92 8.00 4.40 33.53
CA HIS A 92 9.13 5.33 33.46
C HIS A 92 8.94 6.53 34.40
N ASP A 93 7.76 7.15 34.41
CA ASP A 93 7.45 8.26 35.31
C ASP A 93 7.57 7.86 36.79
N LYS A 94 7.14 6.64 37.14
CA LYS A 94 7.33 6.08 38.49
C LYS A 94 8.81 5.88 38.82
N LEU A 95 9.59 5.32 37.90
CA LEU A 95 11.02 5.10 38.09
C LEU A 95 11.78 6.43 38.22
N ASP A 96 11.43 7.44 37.43
CA ASP A 96 12.02 8.78 37.49
C ASP A 96 11.73 9.47 38.84
N ASN A 97 10.48 9.38 39.32
CA ASN A 97 10.10 9.89 40.64
C ASN A 97 10.88 9.20 41.78
N ASN A 98 11.02 7.87 41.74
CA ASN A 98 11.81 7.13 42.72
C ASN A 98 13.29 7.50 42.65
N ASN A 99 13.85 7.67 41.46
CA ASN A 99 15.25 8.06 41.27
C ASN A 99 15.51 9.47 41.84
N LYS A 100 14.61 10.43 41.55
CA LYS A 100 14.65 11.77 42.16
C LYS A 100 14.60 11.71 43.69
N PHE A 101 13.73 10.87 44.25
CA PHE A 101 13.63 10.68 45.70
C PHE A 101 14.94 10.13 46.29
N LEU A 102 15.52 9.09 45.69
CA LEU A 102 16.77 8.50 46.14
C LEU A 102 17.94 9.49 46.04
N GLN A 103 18.04 10.24 44.95
CA GLN A 103 19.06 11.28 44.78
C GLN A 103 18.95 12.36 45.87
N LYS A 104 17.73 12.82 46.16
CA LYS A 104 17.48 13.79 47.25
C LYS A 104 17.90 13.20 48.60
N TYR A 105 17.48 11.97 48.91
CA TYR A 105 17.80 11.32 50.17
C TYR A 105 19.31 11.14 50.37
N ILE A 106 20.02 10.70 49.34
CA ILE A 106 21.49 10.61 49.35
C ILE A 106 22.11 11.99 49.55
N GLY A 107 21.63 13.01 48.85
CA GLY A 107 22.09 14.39 49.00
C GLY A 107 21.94 14.92 50.43
N ASP A 108 20.77 14.68 51.05
CA ASP A 108 20.48 15.07 52.43
C ASP A 108 21.37 14.30 53.43
N LEU A 109 21.58 12.99 53.22
CA LEU A 109 22.43 12.16 54.06
C LEU A 109 23.91 12.59 53.98
N MET A 110 24.40 12.91 52.78
CA MET A 110 25.77 13.37 52.58
C MET A 110 25.98 14.77 53.18
N SER A 111 24.97 15.65 53.10
CA SER A 111 25.03 16.98 53.68
C SER A 111 25.01 16.94 55.21
N THR A 112 24.13 16.12 55.80
CA THR A 112 24.09 15.92 57.26
C THR A 112 25.36 15.26 57.78
N SER A 113 25.92 14.27 57.07
CA SER A 113 27.18 13.60 57.45
C SER A 113 28.38 14.57 57.51
N LYS A 114 28.44 15.58 56.64
CA LYS A 114 29.49 16.63 56.70
C LYS A 114 29.35 17.53 57.94
N ILE A 115 28.11 17.84 58.32
CA ILE A 115 27.81 18.69 59.49
C ILE A 115 28.17 17.94 60.78
N THR A 116 27.80 16.67 60.91
CA THR A 116 28.09 15.88 62.11
C THR A 116 29.57 15.53 62.25
N ALA A 117 30.25 15.21 61.14
CA ALA A 117 31.69 14.91 61.15
C ALA A 117 32.55 16.14 61.53
N SER A 118 32.22 17.34 61.03
CA SER A 118 32.96 18.57 61.39
C SER A 118 32.74 19.02 62.85
N SER A 119 31.58 18.71 63.44
CA SER A 119 31.28 18.96 64.85
C SER A 119 32.11 18.07 65.80
N SER A 120 32.39 16.82 65.40
CA SER A 120 33.18 15.88 66.21
C SER A 120 34.68 16.21 66.32
N ARG A 121 35.21 17.10 65.46
CA ARG A 121 36.64 17.43 65.38
C ARG A 121 37.05 18.66 66.20
N LYS A 122 36.10 19.33 66.87
CA LYS A 122 36.32 20.57 67.65
C LYS A 122 36.25 20.36 69.18
N LYS A 123 36.31 19.13 69.67
CA LYS A 123 36.51 18.83 71.10
C LYS A 123 37.91 18.28 71.34
#